data_AF-A0A1Q6K3N7-F1
#
_entry.id   AF-A0A1Q6K3N7-F1
#
_cell.length_a   1.000
_cell.length_b   1.000
_cell.length_c   1.000
_cell.angle_alpha   90.00
_cell.angle_beta   90.00
_cell.angle_gamma   90.00
#
_symmetry.space_group_name_H-M   'P 1'
#
loop_
_entity.id
_entity.type
_entity.pdbx_description
1 polymer ?
#
loop_
_entity_poly.entity_id
_entity_poly.type
_entity_poly.pdbx_seq_one_letter_code
_entity_poly.pdbx_strand_id
1 'polypeptide(L)'
;MENASKALIIAGGMLIAIMVASLFVYLFTTYGNYAENMYDRINQRQITEANNEYTKYEGASDNTIYDVVTVANKAKDHNTSLELTAGERGYIRVGISGENSNIQELSNEDINKLLQKYANETRFNCSVAETTDGLISSVIFTKR
;
A
#
# COMPACT_ATOMS: atom_id res chain seq x y z
N MET A 1 48.97 41.88 -19.24
CA MET A 1 47.52 41.59 -19.07
C MET A 1 47.17 40.10 -19.24
N GLU A 2 48.08 39.27 -19.75
CA GLU A 2 47.85 37.84 -20.01
C GLU A 2 47.58 36.99 -18.75
N ASN A 3 48.13 37.37 -17.59
CA ASN A 3 47.95 36.64 -16.34
C ASN A 3 46.53 36.81 -15.75
N ALA A 4 45.89 37.95 -15.96
CA ALA A 4 44.51 38.17 -15.52
C ALA A 4 43.51 37.36 -16.35
N SER A 5 43.76 37.23 -17.66
CA SER A 5 42.95 36.40 -18.56
C SER A 5 43.10 34.91 -18.25
N LYS A 6 44.32 34.43 -17.96
CA LYS A 6 44.57 33.06 -17.48
C LYS A 6 43.87 32.78 -16.16
N ALA A 7 43.93 33.72 -15.20
CA ALA A 7 43.23 33.60 -13.92
C ALA A 7 41.70 33.58 -14.10
N LEU A 8 41.16 34.38 -15.02
CA LEU A 8 39.74 34.42 -15.33
C LEU A 8 39.23 33.10 -15.92
N ILE A 9 40.00 32.47 -16.80
CA ILE A 9 39.65 31.16 -17.40
C ILE A 9 39.68 30.05 -16.33
N ILE A 10 40.67 30.07 -15.44
CA ILE A 10 40.76 29.11 -14.33
C ILE A 10 39.59 29.29 -13.35
N ALA A 11 39.25 30.54 -13.01
CA ALA A 11 38.11 30.85 -12.16
C ALA A 11 36.77 30.42 -12.79
N GLY A 12 36.59 30.65 -14.09
CA GLY A 12 35.40 30.18 -14.82
C GLY A 12 35.27 28.67 -14.85
N GLY A 13 36.38 27.94 -15.07
CA GLY A 13 36.39 26.47 -15.03
C GLY A 13 36.03 25.91 -13.66
N MET A 14 36.55 26.51 -12.58
CA MET A 14 36.21 26.12 -11.21
C MET A 14 34.73 26.37 -10.89
N LEU A 15 34.17 27.51 -11.32
CA LEU A 15 32.75 27.81 -11.12
C LEU A 15 31.84 26.80 -11.80
N ILE A 16 32.15 26.39 -13.04
CA ILE A 16 31.39 25.38 -13.76
C ILE A 16 31.50 24.02 -13.05
N ALA A 17 32.68 23.64 -12.56
CA ALA A 17 32.87 22.40 -11.81
C ALA A 17 32.02 22.35 -10.53
N ILE A 18 31.94 23.46 -9.78
CA ILE A 18 31.13 23.57 -8.56
C ILE A 18 29.64 23.44 -8.89
N MET A 19 29.17 24.08 -9.97
CA MET A 19 27.76 23.98 -10.40
C MET A 19 27.37 22.56 -10.83
N VAL A 20 28.25 21.87 -11.55
CA VAL A 20 28.00 20.48 -11.96
C VAL A 20 28.04 19.55 -10.76
N ALA A 21 28.99 19.73 -9.83
CA ALA A 21 29.08 18.94 -8.61
C ALA A 21 27.86 19.14 -7.69
N SER A 22 27.37 20.37 -7.53
CA SER A 22 26.17 20.64 -6.73
C SER A 22 24.91 20.04 -7.37
N LEU A 23 24.81 20.03 -8.70
CA LEU A 23 23.75 19.31 -9.40
C LEU A 23 23.82 17.81 -9.11
N PHE A 24 25.00 17.18 -9.19
CA PHE A 24 25.14 15.77 -8.84
C PHE A 24 24.76 15.48 -7.39
N VAL A 25 25.19 16.31 -6.42
CA VAL A 25 24.76 16.16 -5.02
C VAL A 25 23.24 16.29 -4.90
N TYR A 26 22.63 17.29 -5.53
CA TYR A 26 21.18 17.47 -5.54
C TYR A 26 20.44 16.26 -6.13
N LEU A 27 20.93 15.72 -7.25
CA LEU A 27 20.38 14.52 -7.86
C LEU A 27 20.56 13.32 -6.92
N PHE A 28 21.74 13.10 -6.34
CA PHE A 28 21.97 11.98 -5.42
C PHE A 28 21.19 12.11 -4.10
N THR A 29 20.97 13.32 -3.57
CA THR A 29 20.14 13.50 -2.37
C THR A 29 18.66 13.36 -2.69
N THR A 30 18.20 13.88 -3.84
CA THR A 30 16.78 13.80 -4.23
C THR A 30 16.41 12.39 -4.66
N TYR A 31 17.25 11.73 -5.47
CA TYR A 31 17.02 10.37 -5.96
C TYR A 31 17.51 9.28 -5.01
N GLY A 32 18.53 9.54 -4.18
CA GLY A 32 19.01 8.60 -3.15
C GLY A 32 18.02 8.46 -1.99
N ASN A 33 17.40 9.56 -1.55
CA ASN A 33 16.30 9.51 -0.59
C ASN A 33 15.02 8.86 -1.19
N TYR A 34 14.94 8.70 -2.51
CA TYR A 34 13.83 7.98 -3.14
C TYR A 34 13.95 6.46 -3.01
N ALA A 35 15.14 5.92 -2.71
CA ALA A 35 15.34 4.49 -2.44
C ALA A 35 14.96 4.10 -1.00
N GLU A 36 15.20 4.99 -0.03
CA GLU A 36 14.86 4.76 1.40
C GLU A 36 13.34 4.86 1.66
N ASN A 37 12.64 5.67 0.85
CA ASN A 37 11.19 5.88 0.96
C ASN A 37 10.30 4.76 0.41
N MET A 38 10.85 3.66 -0.14
CA MET A 38 10.02 2.49 -0.51
C MET A 38 9.82 1.50 0.64
N TYR A 39 10.74 1.42 1.59
CA TYR A 39 10.59 0.55 2.77
C TYR A 39 9.67 1.16 3.85
N ASP A 40 9.60 2.50 3.90
CA ASP A 40 8.92 3.29 4.94
C ASP A 40 7.50 3.76 4.57
N ARG A 41 6.97 3.43 3.39
CA ARG A 41 5.61 3.87 3.00
C ARG A 41 4.53 3.37 3.96
N ILE A 42 4.76 2.23 4.60
CA ILE A 42 3.87 1.68 5.63
C ILE A 42 4.59 1.82 6.97
N ASN A 43 4.38 2.96 7.64
CA ASN A 43 4.94 3.18 8.97
C ASN A 43 4.31 2.17 9.96
N GLN A 44 5.06 1.71 10.96
CA GLN A 44 4.60 0.75 12.00
C GLN A 44 3.26 1.16 12.66
N ARG A 45 2.97 2.47 12.73
CA ARG A 45 1.66 2.97 13.20
C ARG A 45 0.51 2.63 12.25
N GLN A 46 0.69 2.81 10.94
CA GLN A 46 -0.29 2.42 9.93
C GLN A 46 -0.50 0.90 9.91
N ILE A 47 0.56 0.12 10.17
CA ILE A 47 0.45 -1.34 10.34
C ILE A 47 -0.47 -1.68 11.51
N THR A 48 -0.23 -1.06 12.66
CA THR A 48 -1.01 -1.32 13.87
C THR A 48 -2.47 -0.89 13.71
N GLU A 49 -2.71 0.27 13.10
CA GLU A 49 -4.06 0.78 12.83
C GLU A 49 -4.80 -0.10 11.84
N ALA A 50 -4.18 -0.46 10.71
CA ALA A 50 -4.75 -1.39 9.75
C ALA A 50 -5.06 -2.74 10.41
N ASN A 51 -4.12 -3.30 11.18
CA ASN A 51 -4.31 -4.59 11.84
C ASN A 51 -5.51 -4.59 12.80
N ASN A 52 -5.70 -3.53 13.58
CA ASN A 52 -6.85 -3.39 14.47
C ASN A 52 -8.20 -3.31 13.72
N GLU A 53 -8.22 -2.80 12.49
CA GLU A 53 -9.45 -2.69 11.72
C GLU A 53 -9.96 -4.02 11.18
N TYR A 54 -9.07 -4.99 10.93
CA TYR A 54 -9.41 -6.29 10.35
C TYR A 54 -9.51 -7.41 11.41
N THR A 55 -8.64 -7.41 12.42
CA THR A 55 -8.63 -8.43 13.48
C THR A 55 -9.89 -8.44 14.34
N LYS A 56 -10.64 -7.33 14.42
CA LYS A 56 -11.94 -7.31 15.11
C LYS A 56 -13.00 -8.24 14.50
N TYR A 57 -12.85 -8.60 13.23
CA TYR A 57 -13.73 -9.54 12.53
C TYR A 57 -13.24 -10.99 12.69
N GLU A 58 -11.96 -11.18 13.02
CA GLU A 58 -11.35 -12.48 13.27
C GLU A 58 -11.92 -13.10 14.56
N GLY A 59 -12.27 -14.38 14.50
CA GLY A 59 -12.90 -15.09 15.62
C GLY A 59 -14.38 -14.74 15.87
N ALA A 60 -14.89 -13.64 15.29
CA ALA A 60 -16.33 -13.39 15.23
C ALA A 60 -16.99 -14.42 14.29
N SER A 61 -18.03 -15.08 14.78
CA SER A 61 -18.69 -16.20 14.07
C SER A 61 -20.01 -15.81 13.40
N ASP A 62 -20.35 -14.53 13.46
CA ASP A 62 -21.62 -13.94 13.06
C ASP A 62 -21.46 -12.82 12.02
N ASN A 63 -20.28 -12.70 11.38
CA ASN A 63 -20.07 -11.72 10.31
C ASN A 63 -21.09 -11.94 9.19
N THR A 64 -21.71 -10.85 8.75
CA THR A 64 -22.68 -10.82 7.65
C THR A 64 -21.99 -10.46 6.34
N ILE A 65 -22.72 -10.57 5.23
CA ILE A 65 -22.21 -10.07 3.94
C ILE A 65 -21.89 -8.56 3.97
N TYR A 66 -22.58 -7.78 4.79
CA TYR A 66 -22.29 -6.36 4.96
C TYR A 66 -20.93 -6.13 5.62
N ASP A 67 -20.52 -7.00 6.53
CA ASP A 67 -19.19 -6.95 7.16
C ASP A 67 -18.11 -7.30 6.14
N VAL A 68 -18.35 -8.32 5.29
CA VAL A 68 -17.44 -8.69 4.19
C VAL A 68 -17.22 -7.52 3.24
N VAL A 69 -18.31 -6.87 2.80
CA VAL A 69 -18.23 -5.71 1.90
C VAL A 69 -17.54 -4.52 2.59
N THR A 70 -17.80 -4.31 3.88
CA THR A 70 -17.14 -3.26 4.67
C THR A 70 -15.63 -3.48 4.73
N VAL A 71 -15.20 -4.71 5.00
CA VAL A 71 -13.78 -5.10 5.03
C VAL A 71 -13.14 -4.98 3.65
N ALA A 72 -13.84 -5.40 2.59
CA ALA A 72 -13.38 -5.24 1.23
C ALA A 72 -13.18 -3.77 0.82
N ASN A 73 -14.11 -2.89 1.20
CA ASN A 73 -13.99 -1.46 0.95
C ASN A 73 -12.81 -0.84 1.71
N LYS A 74 -12.62 -1.20 2.99
CA LYS A 74 -11.44 -0.77 3.76
C LYS A 74 -10.13 -1.20 3.09
N ALA A 75 -10.07 -2.44 2.59
CA ALA A 75 -8.90 -2.94 1.88
C ALA A 75 -8.69 -2.18 0.55
N LYS A 76 -9.77 -1.87 -0.17
CA LYS A 76 -9.72 -1.06 -1.40
C LYS A 76 -9.18 0.34 -1.12
N ASP A 77 -9.69 1.00 -0.09
CA ASP A 77 -9.26 2.35 0.30
C ASP A 77 -7.79 2.36 0.74
N HIS A 78 -7.37 1.38 1.55
CA HIS A 78 -5.96 1.21 1.95
C HIS A 78 -5.04 1.00 0.76
N ASN A 79 -5.37 0.02 -0.11
CA ASN A 79 -4.55 -0.29 -1.28
C ASN A 79 -4.48 0.92 -2.24
N THR A 80 -5.60 1.60 -2.47
CA THR A 80 -5.65 2.77 -3.37
C THR A 80 -4.90 3.97 -2.77
N SER A 81 -5.06 4.23 -1.46
CA SER A 81 -4.39 5.34 -0.77
C SER A 81 -2.87 5.22 -0.75
N LEU A 82 -2.36 3.99 -0.80
CA LEU A 82 -0.92 3.70 -0.83
C LEU A 82 -0.41 3.35 -2.23
N GLU A 83 -1.28 3.42 -3.25
CA GLU A 83 -1.01 3.05 -4.65
C GLU A 83 -0.47 1.61 -4.80
N LEU A 84 -0.97 0.69 -3.98
CA LEU A 84 -0.55 -0.71 -3.93
C LEU A 84 -1.32 -1.57 -4.94
N THR A 85 -0.59 -2.46 -5.59
CA THR A 85 -1.06 -3.45 -6.55
C THR A 85 -0.86 -4.87 -6.02
N ALA A 86 -1.58 -5.83 -6.58
CA ALA A 86 -1.54 -7.21 -6.13
C ALA A 86 -0.11 -7.78 -6.22
N GLY A 87 0.40 -8.28 -5.09
CA GLY A 87 1.75 -8.82 -4.96
C GLY A 87 2.75 -7.84 -4.33
N GLU A 88 2.38 -6.57 -4.18
CA GLU A 88 3.19 -5.61 -3.43
C GLU A 88 3.05 -5.81 -1.91
N ARG A 89 4.12 -5.46 -1.19
CA ARG A 89 4.19 -5.58 0.26
C ARG A 89 3.14 -4.67 0.90
N GLY A 90 2.27 -5.25 1.74
CA GLY A 90 1.20 -4.54 2.42
C GLY A 90 -0.10 -4.38 1.61
N TYR A 91 -0.16 -4.94 0.40
CA TYR A 91 -1.42 -5.08 -0.33
C TYR A 91 -2.34 -6.05 0.43
N ILE A 92 -3.57 -5.64 0.67
CA ILE A 92 -4.57 -6.42 1.42
C ILE A 92 -5.57 -7.03 0.45
N ARG A 93 -5.66 -8.36 0.47
CA ARG A 93 -6.62 -9.13 -0.32
C ARG A 93 -7.83 -9.55 0.52
N VAL A 94 -9.05 -9.38 0.01
CA VAL A 94 -10.27 -9.83 0.70
C VAL A 94 -11.03 -10.84 -0.16
N GLY A 95 -11.42 -11.96 0.43
CA GLY A 95 -12.11 -13.02 -0.31
C GLY A 95 -13.16 -13.79 0.49
N ILE A 96 -14.05 -14.47 -0.23
CA ILE A 96 -14.92 -15.52 0.28
C ILE A 96 -14.39 -16.87 -0.26
N SER A 97 -14.10 -17.78 0.66
CA SER A 97 -13.58 -19.12 0.35
C SER A 97 -14.51 -19.86 -0.62
N GLY A 98 -13.93 -20.41 -1.69
CA GLY A 98 -14.65 -21.15 -2.74
C GLY A 98 -15.41 -20.30 -3.76
N GLU A 99 -15.31 -18.97 -3.72
CA GLU A 99 -16.03 -18.11 -4.69
C GLU A 99 -15.20 -16.95 -5.25
N ASN A 100 -14.99 -15.91 -4.45
CA ASN A 100 -14.39 -14.66 -4.89
C ASN A 100 -13.16 -14.40 -4.05
N SER A 101 -12.03 -14.14 -4.70
CA SER A 101 -10.78 -13.97 -3.97
C SER A 101 -10.30 -12.51 -3.93
N ASN A 102 -10.92 -11.60 -4.70
CA ASN A 102 -10.50 -10.19 -4.79
C ASN A 102 -11.72 -9.25 -4.68
N ILE A 103 -12.47 -9.34 -3.58
CA ILE A 103 -13.70 -8.57 -3.37
C ILE A 103 -13.43 -7.05 -3.38
N GLN A 104 -12.24 -6.64 -2.91
CA GLN A 104 -11.78 -5.25 -2.92
C GLN A 104 -11.65 -4.65 -4.34
N GLU A 105 -11.56 -5.49 -5.37
CA GLU A 105 -11.45 -5.06 -6.77
C GLU A 105 -12.78 -5.11 -7.53
N LEU A 106 -13.85 -5.61 -6.89
CA LEU A 106 -15.13 -5.78 -7.57
C LEU A 106 -15.80 -4.44 -7.91
N SER A 107 -16.56 -4.47 -9.00
CA SER A 107 -17.44 -3.37 -9.38
C SER A 107 -18.62 -3.25 -8.41
N ASN A 108 -19.27 -2.08 -8.36
CA ASN A 108 -20.47 -1.89 -7.56
C ASN A 108 -21.60 -2.85 -7.98
N GLU A 109 -21.68 -3.22 -9.26
CA GLU A 109 -22.65 -4.20 -9.75
C GLU A 109 -22.39 -5.59 -9.18
N ASP A 110 -21.13 -6.02 -9.13
CA ASP A 110 -20.76 -7.33 -8.60
C ASP A 110 -20.86 -7.39 -7.06
N ILE A 111 -20.60 -6.27 -6.38
CA ILE A 111 -20.91 -6.10 -4.95
C ILE A 111 -22.42 -6.26 -4.71
N ASN A 112 -23.27 -5.64 -5.53
CA ASN A 112 -24.72 -5.79 -5.40
C ASN A 112 -25.18 -7.24 -5.62
N LYS A 113 -24.58 -7.97 -6.57
CA LYS A 113 -24.85 -9.40 -6.76
C LYS A 113 -24.45 -10.22 -5.53
N LEU A 114 -23.30 -9.92 -4.92
CA LEU A 114 -22.87 -10.56 -3.67
C LEU A 114 -23.84 -10.29 -2.52
N LEU A 115 -24.25 -9.03 -2.34
CA LEU A 115 -25.23 -8.64 -1.31
C LEU A 115 -26.55 -9.39 -1.49
N GLN A 116 -27.08 -9.45 -2.71
CA GLN A 116 -28.32 -10.18 -2.99
C GLN A 116 -28.18 -11.68 -2.76
N LYS A 117 -27.06 -12.27 -3.16
CA LYS A 117 -26.79 -13.71 -2.99
C LYS A 117 -26.76 -14.14 -1.52
N TYR A 118 -26.27 -13.28 -0.63
CA TYR A 118 -26.06 -13.59 0.79
C TYR A 118 -26.97 -12.82 1.74
N ALA A 119 -28.01 -12.15 1.22
CA ALA A 119 -28.95 -11.36 2.01
C ALA A 119 -29.68 -12.17 3.09
N ASN A 120 -29.84 -13.48 2.90
CA ASN A 120 -30.61 -14.37 3.78
C ASN A 120 -29.75 -14.95 4.93
N GLU A 121 -29.23 -14.08 5.79
CA GLU A 121 -28.55 -14.42 7.05
C GLU A 121 -27.33 -15.36 6.95
N THR A 122 -26.70 -15.47 5.78
CA THR A 122 -25.46 -16.25 5.67
C THR A 122 -24.40 -15.63 6.57
N ARG A 123 -23.89 -16.43 7.51
CA ARG A 123 -22.83 -16.03 8.43
C ARG A 123 -21.49 -16.50 7.90
N PHE A 124 -20.46 -15.70 8.18
CA PHE A 124 -19.10 -15.96 7.76
C PHE A 124 -18.18 -16.00 8.97
N ASN A 125 -17.35 -17.03 9.02
CA ASN A 125 -16.15 -17.01 9.84
C ASN A 125 -15.08 -16.21 9.10
N CYS A 126 -14.32 -15.38 9.82
CA CYS A 126 -13.22 -14.62 9.26
C CYS A 126 -11.88 -15.23 9.70
N SER A 127 -10.96 -15.37 8.76
CA SER A 127 -9.56 -15.70 9.01
C SER A 127 -8.69 -14.61 8.42
N VAL A 128 -7.77 -14.09 9.22
CA VAL A 128 -6.78 -13.11 8.77
C VAL A 128 -5.44 -13.79 8.62
N ALA A 129 -4.69 -13.46 7.57
CA ALA A 129 -3.33 -13.94 7.37
C ALA A 129 -2.36 -12.76 7.30
N GLU A 130 -1.29 -12.87 8.07
CA GLU A 130 -0.21 -11.87 8.16
C GLU A 130 1.03 -12.34 7.38
N THR A 131 1.84 -11.39 6.91
CA THR A 131 3.17 -11.65 6.39
C THR A 131 4.15 -11.92 7.54
N THR A 132 5.36 -12.35 7.21
CA THR A 132 6.47 -12.50 8.19
C THR A 132 6.80 -11.22 8.96
N ASP A 133 6.41 -10.06 8.43
CA ASP A 133 6.65 -8.75 9.03
C ASP A 133 5.48 -8.28 9.92
N GLY A 134 4.43 -9.11 10.09
CA GLY A 134 3.23 -8.79 10.87
C GLY A 134 2.23 -7.88 10.14
N LEU A 135 2.37 -7.70 8.83
CA LEU A 135 1.40 -6.98 8.00
C LEU A 135 0.28 -7.90 7.58
N ILE A 136 -0.97 -7.48 7.69
CA ILE A 136 -2.07 -8.23 7.08
C ILE A 136 -1.88 -8.28 5.56
N SER A 137 -1.99 -9.49 5.01
CA SER A 137 -1.88 -9.79 3.58
C SER A 137 -3.18 -10.28 2.98
N SER A 138 -4.00 -10.99 3.78
CA SER A 138 -5.30 -11.44 3.32
C SER A 138 -6.32 -11.59 4.45
N VAL A 139 -7.57 -11.38 4.09
CA VAL A 139 -8.75 -11.61 4.94
C VAL A 139 -9.72 -12.50 4.19
N ILE A 140 -9.92 -13.72 4.68
CA ILE A 140 -10.74 -14.74 4.04
C ILE A 140 -11.96 -15.06 4.89
N PHE A 141 -13.13 -14.86 4.29
CA PHE A 141 -14.42 -15.21 4.85
C PHE A 141 -14.83 -16.60 4.39
N THR A 142 -15.18 -17.48 5.33
CA THR A 142 -15.67 -18.82 5.04
C THR A 142 -17.10 -18.94 5.51
N LYS A 143 -18.00 -19.43 4.63
CA LYS A 143 -19.40 -19.62 4.98
C LYS A 143 -19.54 -20.58 6.15
N ARG A 144 -20.50 -20.31 7.01
CA ARG A 144 -20.95 -21.20 8.07
C ARG A 144 -22.14 -22.04 7.61
#